data_AF-A0A959TLQ8-F1
#
_entry.id   AF-A0A959TLQ8-F1
#
_cell.length_a   1.000
_cell.length_b   1.000
_cell.length_c   1.000
_cell.angle_alpha   90.00
_cell.angle_beta   90.00
_cell.angle_gamma   90.00
#
_symmetry.space_group_name_H-M   'P 1'
#
loop_
_entity.id
_entity.type
_entity.pdbx_description
1 polymer ?
#
loop_
_entity_poly.entity_id
_entity_poly.type
_entity_poly.pdbx_seq_one_letter_code
_entity_poly.pdbx_strand_id
1 'polypeptide(L)'
;MVGIAITLALACCGFMQWLRSARILRPLLVLTGSLALMATILRTPGNTRLNSWDGLMGPFIYTALFALARFLYKRSTGREPTYYLFAWYDPEEGRSQDLGDLVVHVVPMFAGIVVPLMLTRILG
;
A
#
# COMPACT_ATOMS: atom_id res chain seq x y z
N MET A 1 -0.14 0.79 -16.46
CA MET A 1 -0.32 2.16 -15.91
C MET A 1 -1.51 2.25 -14.95
N VAL A 2 -2.67 1.65 -15.25
CA VAL A 2 -3.86 1.65 -14.36
C VAL A 2 -3.55 1.19 -12.93
N GLY A 3 -2.83 0.09 -12.74
CA GLY A 3 -2.50 -0.40 -11.39
C GLY A 3 -1.63 0.54 -10.56
N ILE A 4 -0.72 1.30 -11.19
CA ILE A 4 0.08 2.34 -10.51
C ILE A 4 -0.82 3.49 -10.07
N ALA A 5 -1.75 3.92 -10.93
CA ALA A 5 -2.72 4.97 -10.58
C ALA A 5 -3.62 4.55 -9.40
N ILE A 6 -4.10 3.30 -9.39
CA ILE A 6 -4.87 2.76 -8.26
C ILE A 6 -4.01 2.70 -7.00
N THR A 7 -2.75 2.30 -7.11
CA THR A 7 -1.80 2.27 -5.97
C THR A 7 -1.60 3.67 -5.38
N LEU A 8 -1.40 4.67 -6.24
CA LEU A 8 -1.26 6.07 -5.80
C LEU A 8 -2.54 6.60 -5.17
N ALA A 9 -3.71 6.27 -5.73
CA ALA A 9 -4.99 6.63 -5.13
C ALA A 9 -5.16 6.00 -3.73
N LEU A 10 -4.79 4.73 -3.57
CA LEU A 10 -4.80 4.05 -2.27
C LEU A 10 -3.77 4.62 -1.29
N ALA A 11 -2.59 5.03 -1.78
CA ALA A 11 -1.59 5.74 -0.99
C ALA A 11 -2.17 7.04 -0.44
N CYS A 12 -2.79 7.87 -1.29
CA CYS A 12 -3.49 9.08 -0.87
C CYS A 12 -4.59 8.80 0.17
N CYS A 13 -5.40 7.76 -0.03
CA CYS A 13 -6.40 7.33 0.96
C CYS A 13 -5.77 6.86 2.29
N GLY A 14 -4.55 6.33 2.24
CA GLY A 14 -3.78 5.95 3.44
C GLY A 14 -3.36 7.16 4.23
N PHE A 15 -2.89 8.20 3.53
CA PHE A 15 -2.53 9.48 4.11
C PHE A 15 -3.75 10.22 4.68
N MET A 16 -4.93 10.13 4.06
CA MET A 16 -6.16 10.81 4.49
C MET A 16 -6.92 10.13 5.64
N GLN A 17 -6.28 9.27 6.43
CA GLN A 17 -6.90 8.48 7.52
C GLN A 17 -7.96 7.45 7.09
N TRP A 18 -8.36 7.37 5.81
CA TRP A 18 -9.48 6.51 5.40
C TRP A 18 -9.18 5.02 5.59
N LEU A 19 -7.91 4.62 5.44
CA LEU A 19 -7.45 3.24 5.70
C LEU A 19 -7.19 2.93 7.19
N ARG A 20 -7.44 3.89 8.11
CA ARG A 20 -7.39 3.66 9.57
C ARG A 20 -8.46 2.67 10.02
N SER A 21 -9.62 2.64 9.37
CA SER A 21 -10.70 1.73 9.77
C SER A 21 -10.40 0.29 9.37
N ALA A 22 -10.32 -0.61 10.36
CA ALA A 22 -10.19 -2.05 10.11
C ALA A 22 -11.35 -2.61 9.28
N ARG A 23 -12.53 -1.96 9.32
CA ARG A 23 -13.69 -2.31 8.51
C ARG A 23 -13.48 -2.04 7.01
N ILE A 24 -12.66 -1.04 6.67
CA ILE A 24 -12.32 -0.72 5.28
C ILE A 24 -11.08 -1.49 4.84
N LEU A 25 -10.07 -1.56 5.72
CA LEU A 25 -8.79 -2.19 5.39
C LEU A 25 -8.92 -3.69 5.08
N ARG A 26 -9.73 -4.45 5.83
CA ARG A 26 -9.93 -5.90 5.61
C ARG A 26 -10.55 -6.24 4.25
N PRO A 27 -11.72 -5.69 3.86
CA PRO A 27 -12.29 -6.00 2.55
C PRO A 27 -11.37 -5.51 1.43
N LEU A 28 -10.66 -4.40 1.63
CA LEU A 28 -9.75 -3.86 0.64
C LEU A 28 -8.51 -4.76 0.44
N LEU A 29 -8.01 -5.39 1.50
CA LEU A 29 -7.00 -6.45 1.44
C LEU A 29 -7.49 -7.67 0.65
N VAL A 30 -8.73 -8.12 0.89
CA VAL A 30 -9.33 -9.26 0.17
C VAL A 30 -9.53 -8.93 -1.31
N LEU A 31 -10.08 -7.76 -1.62
CA LEU A 31 -10.32 -7.32 -3.00
C LEU A 31 -9.02 -7.10 -3.78
N THR A 32 -8.03 -6.45 -3.17
CA THR A 32 -6.73 -6.26 -3.84
C THR A 32 -5.98 -7.59 -3.97
N GLY A 33 -6.10 -8.49 -2.99
CA GLY A 33 -5.54 -9.83 -3.05
C GLY A 33 -6.17 -10.70 -4.15
N SER A 34 -7.49 -10.66 -4.32
CA SER A 34 -8.15 -11.40 -5.40
C SER A 34 -7.75 -10.87 -6.78
N LEU A 35 -7.63 -9.55 -6.94
CA LEU A 35 -7.13 -8.93 -8.18
C LEU A 35 -5.68 -9.33 -8.47
N ALA A 36 -4.80 -9.35 -7.46
CA ALA A 36 -3.42 -9.79 -7.63
C ALA A 36 -3.34 -11.28 -7.99
N LEU A 37 -4.19 -12.13 -7.40
CA LEU A 37 -4.28 -13.54 -7.76
C LEU A 37 -4.74 -13.73 -9.20
N MET A 38 -5.79 -13.02 -9.63
CA MET A 38 -6.23 -13.06 -11.03
C MET A 38 -5.12 -12.60 -11.99
N ALA A 39 -4.39 -11.55 -11.63
CA ALA A 39 -3.27 -11.06 -12.43
C ALA A 39 -2.16 -12.10 -12.61
N THR A 40 -1.86 -12.88 -11.57
CA THR A 40 -0.85 -13.95 -11.64
C THR A 40 -1.34 -15.16 -12.44
N ILE A 41 -2.60 -15.58 -12.29
CA ILE A 41 -3.18 -16.72 -13.02
C ILE A 41 -3.33 -16.42 -14.51
N LEU A 42 -3.77 -15.21 -14.87
CA LEU A 42 -4.01 -14.81 -16.26
C LEU A 42 -2.75 -14.34 -16.99
N ARG A 43 -1.59 -14.41 -16.34
CA ARG A 43 -0.31 -13.99 -16.92
C ARG A 43 0.05 -14.87 -18.11
N THR A 44 0.34 -14.24 -19.25
CA THR A 44 0.87 -14.93 -20.43
C THR A 44 2.38 -14.76 -20.50
N PRO A 45 3.18 -15.84 -20.47
CA PRO A 45 4.63 -15.71 -20.56
C PRO A 45 5.06 -15.09 -21.90
N GLY A 46 6.06 -14.20 -21.86
CA GLY A 46 6.70 -13.64 -23.06
C GLY A 46 5.94 -12.54 -23.81
N ASN A 47 4.82 -12.03 -23.29
CA ASN A 47 4.11 -10.91 -23.90
C ASN A 47 3.72 -9.82 -22.88
N THR A 48 4.63 -8.85 -22.70
CA THR A 48 4.47 -7.70 -21.80
C THR A 48 3.25 -6.82 -22.09
N ARG A 49 2.79 -6.74 -23.35
CA ARG A 49 1.61 -5.93 -23.72
C ARG A 49 0.30 -6.56 -23.24
N LEU A 50 0.23 -7.89 -23.18
CA LEU A 50 -0.94 -8.63 -22.68
C LEU A 50 -0.95 -8.73 -21.14
N ASN A 51 0.21 -8.58 -20.49
CA ASN A 51 0.36 -8.58 -19.03
C ASN A 51 0.10 -7.20 -18.39
N SER A 52 -0.87 -6.45 -18.92
CA SER A 52 -1.34 -5.19 -18.31
C SER A 52 -1.85 -5.36 -16.87
N TRP A 53 -2.17 -6.61 -16.50
CA TRP A 53 -2.57 -7.07 -15.17
C TRP A 53 -1.42 -7.05 -14.14
N ASP A 54 -0.15 -7.07 -14.55
CA ASP A 54 1.01 -7.04 -13.63
C ASP A 54 1.00 -5.80 -12.71
N GLY A 55 0.42 -4.69 -13.17
CA GLY A 55 0.25 -3.48 -12.36
C GLY A 55 -0.72 -3.64 -11.18
N LEU A 56 -1.60 -4.63 -11.20
CA LEU A 56 -2.60 -4.87 -10.14
C LEU A 56 -2.01 -5.53 -8.89
N MET A 57 -0.75 -5.99 -8.95
CA MET A 57 -0.02 -6.37 -7.74
C MET A 57 0.29 -5.15 -6.86
N GLY A 58 0.43 -3.95 -7.43
CA GLY A 58 0.78 -2.74 -6.68
C GLY A 58 -0.20 -2.39 -5.56
N PRO A 59 -1.51 -2.31 -5.86
CA PRO A 59 -2.55 -2.08 -4.85
C PRO A 59 -2.51 -3.10 -3.71
N PHE A 60 -2.29 -4.38 -4.00
CA PHE A 60 -2.20 -5.42 -2.98
C PHE A 60 -0.94 -5.30 -2.14
N ILE A 61 0.21 -5.08 -2.76
CA ILE A 61 1.49 -4.91 -2.06
C ILE A 61 1.39 -3.71 -1.12
N TYR A 62 0.86 -2.59 -1.60
CA TYR A 62 0.63 -1.41 -0.78
C TYR A 62 -0.28 -1.72 0.42
N THR A 63 -1.44 -2.32 0.21
CA THR A 63 -2.43 -2.55 1.28
C THR A 63 -1.94 -3.58 2.30
N ALA A 64 -1.28 -4.64 1.85
CA ALA A 64 -0.70 -5.66 2.71
C ALA A 64 0.45 -5.09 3.55
N LEU A 65 1.38 -4.35 2.93
CA LEU A 65 2.50 -3.75 3.65
C LEU A 65 2.03 -2.63 4.59
N PHE A 66 1.07 -1.81 4.18
CA PHE A 66 0.47 -0.80 5.06
C PHE A 66 -0.20 -1.44 6.27
N ALA A 67 -1.01 -2.48 6.06
CA ALA A 67 -1.65 -3.21 7.15
C ALA A 67 -0.63 -3.83 8.11
N LEU A 68 0.43 -4.43 7.58
CA LEU A 68 1.51 -5.04 8.35
C LEU A 68 2.31 -3.98 9.12
N ALA A 69 2.76 -2.92 8.45
CA ALA A 69 3.53 -1.85 9.07
C ALA A 69 2.74 -1.16 10.18
N ARG A 70 1.46 -0.87 9.94
CA ARG A 70 0.55 -0.34 10.95
C ARG A 70 0.38 -1.29 12.14
N PHE A 71 0.21 -2.59 11.89
CA PHE A 71 0.09 -3.58 12.95
C PHE A 71 1.36 -3.64 13.82
N LEU A 72 2.54 -3.67 13.19
CA LEU A 72 3.83 -3.68 13.87
C LEU A 72 4.07 -2.39 14.66
N TYR A 73 3.79 -1.24 14.05
CA TYR A 73 3.88 0.07 14.71
C TYR A 73 3.02 0.07 15.97
N LYS A 74 1.73 -0.23 15.84
CA LYS A 74 0.78 -0.26 16.96
C LYS A 74 1.19 -1.25 18.05
N ARG A 75 1.77 -2.39 17.68
CA ARG A 75 2.28 -3.37 18.64
C ARG A 75 3.51 -2.87 19.39
N SER A 76 4.38 -2.11 18.73
CA SER A 76 5.62 -1.59 19.33
C SER A 76 5.43 -0.33 20.17
N THR A 77 4.61 0.61 19.72
CA THR A 77 4.41 1.92 20.36
C THR A 77 3.13 1.99 21.19
N GLY A 78 2.21 1.03 21.01
CA GLY A 78 0.89 1.05 21.64
C GLY A 78 -0.09 2.08 21.08
N ARG A 79 0.28 2.79 20.00
CA ARG A 79 -0.45 3.94 19.44
C ARG A 79 -0.72 3.78 17.95
N GLU A 80 -1.62 4.58 17.40
CA GLU A 80 -1.81 4.59 15.94
C GLU A 80 -0.71 5.45 15.28
N PRO A 81 -0.24 5.06 14.08
CA PRO A 81 0.62 5.93 13.30
C PRO A 81 -0.15 7.19 12.96
N THR A 82 0.51 8.34 13.03
CA THR A 82 -0.15 9.60 12.71
C THR A 82 -0.37 9.75 11.21
N TYR A 83 -1.34 10.59 10.86
CA TYR A 83 -1.73 10.89 9.49
C TYR A 83 -1.46 12.36 9.13
N TYR A 84 -0.99 13.16 10.09
CA TYR A 84 -0.64 14.57 9.91
C TYR A 84 0.81 14.77 9.43
N LEU A 85 1.19 14.05 8.36
CA LEU A 85 2.58 14.01 7.87
C LEU A 85 3.16 15.37 7.43
N PHE A 86 2.32 16.29 7.01
CA PHE A 86 2.77 17.62 6.59
C PHE A 86 2.95 18.59 7.76
N ALA A 87 2.33 18.31 8.91
CA ALA A 87 2.34 19.21 10.05
C ALA A 87 3.47 18.91 11.04
N TRP A 88 4.18 17.76 10.91
CA TRP A 88 5.20 17.25 11.86
C TRP A 88 4.75 17.18 13.32
N TYR A 89 3.47 17.42 13.57
CA TYR A 89 2.81 17.44 14.85
C TYR A 89 1.42 16.83 14.68
N ASP A 90 1.09 15.88 15.55
CA ASP A 90 -0.20 15.24 15.61
C ASP A 90 -1.08 15.95 16.65
N PRO A 91 -2.08 16.74 16.23
CA PRO A 91 -3.01 17.39 17.16
C PRO A 91 -3.98 16.42 17.83
N GLU A 92 -4.21 15.21 17.30
CA GLU A 92 -5.09 14.20 17.93
C GLU A 92 -4.41 13.56 19.15
N GLU A 93 -3.13 13.24 19.04
CA GLU A 93 -2.35 12.60 20.11
C GLU A 93 -1.46 13.58 20.90
N GLY A 94 -1.41 14.86 20.48
CA GLY A 94 -0.63 15.91 21.15
C GLY A 94 0.88 15.66 21.13
N ARG A 95 1.41 15.06 20.06
CA ARG A 95 2.82 14.64 19.97
C ARG A 95 3.46 15.05 18.66
N SER A 96 4.79 15.18 18.66
CA SER A 96 5.56 15.26 17.41
C SER A 96 5.55 13.93 16.65
N GLN A 97 5.69 14.02 15.33
CA GLN A 97 5.86 12.82 14.51
C GLN A 97 7.22 12.17 14.72
N ASP A 98 7.22 10.84 14.74
CA ASP A 98 8.44 10.05 14.73
C ASP A 98 8.71 9.50 13.32
N LEU A 99 9.96 9.13 13.04
CA LEU A 99 10.33 8.48 11.77
C LEU A 99 9.49 7.22 11.50
N GLY A 100 9.09 6.50 12.56
CA GLY A 100 8.22 5.33 12.44
C GLY A 100 6.87 5.65 11.82
N ASP A 101 6.28 6.81 12.11
CA ASP A 101 5.03 7.25 11.49
C ASP A 101 5.21 7.42 9.99
N LEU A 102 6.32 8.05 9.57
CA LEU A 102 6.65 8.24 8.16
C LEU A 102 6.85 6.89 7.44
N VAL A 103 7.57 5.96 8.06
CA VAL A 103 7.87 4.64 7.51
C VAL A 103 6.60 3.85 7.20
N VAL A 104 5.58 3.91 8.08
CA VAL A 104 4.32 3.17 7.90
C VAL A 104 3.58 3.58 6.63
N HIS A 105 3.74 4.81 6.15
CA HIS A 105 3.06 5.27 4.93
C HIS A 105 3.98 5.24 3.71
N VAL A 106 5.22 5.71 3.86
CA VAL A 106 6.15 5.90 2.76
C VAL A 106 6.70 4.58 2.24
N VAL A 107 7.05 3.64 3.11
CA VAL A 107 7.60 2.34 2.68
C VAL A 107 6.59 1.52 1.89
N PRO A 108 5.33 1.34 2.35
CA PRO A 108 4.32 0.66 1.55
C PRO A 108 4.03 1.35 0.23
N MET A 109 4.01 2.68 0.20
CA MET A 109 3.81 3.45 -1.03
C MET A 109 4.91 3.15 -2.06
N PHE A 110 6.18 3.27 -1.66
CA PHE A 110 7.30 2.97 -2.56
C PHE A 110 7.31 1.51 -3.00
N ALA A 111 7.07 0.56 -2.08
CA ALA A 111 7.03 -0.85 -2.42
C ALA A 111 5.89 -1.18 -3.39
N GLY A 112 4.71 -0.59 -3.20
CA GLY A 112 3.55 -0.74 -4.09
C GLY A 112 3.81 -0.24 -5.52
N ILE A 113 4.76 0.67 -5.72
CA ILE A 113 5.14 1.18 -7.06
C ILE A 113 6.33 0.42 -7.63
N VAL A 114 7.39 0.26 -6.84
CA VAL A 114 8.67 -0.30 -7.30
C VAL A 114 8.55 -1.79 -7.58
N VAL A 115 7.87 -2.55 -6.73
CA VAL A 115 7.80 -4.02 -6.88
C VAL A 115 7.08 -4.43 -8.17
N PRO A 116 5.90 -3.90 -8.52
CA PRO A 116 5.27 -4.21 -9.81
C PRO A 116 6.13 -3.84 -11.01
N LEU A 117 6.84 -2.70 -10.95
CA LEU A 117 7.75 -2.26 -12.03
C LEU A 117 8.92 -3.22 -12.21
N MET A 118 9.53 -3.68 -11.10
CA MET A 118 10.60 -4.67 -11.13
C MET A 118 10.09 -6.03 -11.66
N LEU A 119 8.93 -6.50 -11.19
CA LEU A 119 8.33 -7.74 -11.66
C LEU A 119 8.02 -7.69 -13.15
N THR A 120 7.51 -6.57 -13.65
CA THR A 120 7.23 -6.38 -15.09
C THR A 120 8.52 -6.46 -15.92
N ARG A 121 9.65 -5.98 -15.39
CA ARG A 121 10.95 -6.07 -16.08
C ARG A 121 11.59 -7.45 -16.01
N ILE A 122 11.40 -8.18 -14.92
CA ILE A 122 12.03 -9.50 -14.72
C ILE A 122 11.26 -10.60 -15.46
N LEU A 123 9.93 -10.51 -15.47
CA LEU A 123 9.05 -11.56 -15.96
C LEU A 123 8.42 -11.23 -17.32
N GLY A 124 8.83 -10.13 -17.93
CA GLY A 124 8.36 -9.61 -19.22
C GLY A 124 9.43 -9.71 -20.28
#